data_AF-A0A7Y3L209-F1
#
_entry.id   AF-A0A7Y3L209-F1
#
_cell.length_a   1.000
_cell.length_b   1.000
_cell.length_c   1.000
_cell.angle_alpha   90.00
_cell.angle_beta   90.00
_cell.angle_gamma   90.00
#
_symmetry.space_group_name_H-M   'P 1'
#
loop_
_entity.id
_entity.type
_entity.pdbx_description
1 polymer ?
#
loop_
_entity_poly.entity_id
_entity_poly.type
_entity_poly.pdbx_seq_one_letter_code
_entity_poly.pdbx_strand_id
1 'polypeptide(L)'
;MTIVPPQAATAAARRIRALGVRVVKIKVGRDPEEDAARVAAVAAVDARFTFTLDANQGYNPRQSLRLLSLLRARGLRPALFEQPAAADDWDGLAKVARLGGVPVAADESVRGRADAWGLARRGAVQVLNIKLMKMGLLEAWDVAQIARASGLGLMIGGMIETSLSMACAAHFAAGIGGFRFVDLDTPLWLKRDPTRGLRLGRGGVYDLTQVRCGIGVRPRTPLA
;
A
#
# COMPACT_ATOMS: atom_id res chain seq x y z
N MET A 1 3.16 -8.51 7.34
CA MET A 1 4.38 -7.81 7.83
C MET A 1 4.02 -7.12 9.13
N THR A 2 4.82 -7.29 10.17
CA THR A 2 4.45 -6.97 11.57
C THR A 2 4.80 -5.53 11.94
N ILE A 3 4.01 -4.94 12.83
CA ILE A 3 4.33 -3.69 13.53
C ILE A 3 5.59 -3.89 14.36
N VAL A 4 6.64 -3.10 14.08
CA VAL A 4 7.95 -3.21 14.74
C VAL A 4 8.24 -2.02 15.66
N PRO A 5 9.19 -2.14 16.61
CA PRO A 5 9.64 -1.01 17.41
C PRO A 5 10.27 0.12 16.57
N PRO A 6 10.29 1.38 17.05
CA PRO A 6 10.85 2.53 16.32
C PRO A 6 12.29 2.35 15.83
N GLN A 7 13.15 1.67 16.59
CA GLN A 7 14.54 1.42 16.22
C GLN A 7 14.64 0.51 14.99
N ALA A 8 13.82 -0.56 14.94
CA ALA A 8 13.74 -1.44 13.79
C ALA A 8 13.12 -0.74 12.58
N ALA A 9 12.08 0.08 12.80
CA ALA A 9 11.43 0.86 11.74
C ALA A 9 12.40 1.88 11.10
N THR A 10 13.17 2.60 11.90
CA THR A 10 14.18 3.55 11.40
C THR A 10 15.33 2.86 10.68
N ALA A 11 15.77 1.69 11.14
CA ALA A 11 16.76 0.89 10.42
C ALA A 11 16.24 0.43 9.04
N ALA A 12 14.99 -0.03 8.96
CA ALA A 12 14.34 -0.36 7.69
C ALA A 12 14.23 0.87 6.77
N ALA A 13 13.82 2.01 7.31
CA ALA A 13 13.72 3.26 6.56
C ALA A 13 15.08 3.72 5.99
N ARG A 14 16.19 3.55 6.74
CA ARG A 14 17.54 3.82 6.22
C ARG A 14 17.92 2.90 5.07
N ARG A 15 17.53 1.63 5.11
CA ARG A 15 17.74 0.68 3.99
C ARG A 15 16.94 1.10 2.76
N ILE A 16 15.68 1.47 2.93
CA ILE A 16 14.81 1.98 1.86
C ILE A 16 15.40 3.26 1.24
N ARG A 17 15.90 4.19 2.06
CA ARG A 17 16.61 5.39 1.61
C ARG A 17 17.82 5.06 0.74
N ALA A 18 18.63 4.07 1.15
CA ALA A 18 19.82 3.67 0.42
C ALA A 18 19.49 3.10 -0.98
N LEU A 19 18.30 2.51 -1.15
CA LEU A 19 17.78 2.09 -2.45
C LEU A 19 17.31 3.27 -3.33
N GLY A 20 17.27 4.49 -2.80
CA GLY A 20 16.79 5.69 -3.50
C GLY A 20 15.28 5.87 -3.47
N VAL A 21 14.54 5.03 -2.74
CA VAL A 21 13.09 5.10 -2.59
C VAL A 21 12.72 6.25 -1.65
N ARG A 22 11.67 7.00 -2.00
CA ARG A 22 11.20 8.16 -1.23
C ARG A 22 9.81 8.00 -0.62
N VAL A 23 9.07 6.97 -1.00
CA VAL A 23 7.76 6.66 -0.43
C VAL A 23 7.91 5.47 0.51
N VAL A 24 7.53 5.65 1.77
CA VAL A 24 7.68 4.63 2.81
C VAL A 24 6.32 4.28 3.40
N LYS A 25 5.92 3.02 3.29
CA LYS A 25 4.72 2.50 3.95
C LYS A 25 5.05 2.10 5.39
N ILE A 26 4.31 2.63 6.35
CA ILE A 26 4.50 2.39 7.78
C ILE A 26 3.29 1.65 8.33
N LYS A 27 3.53 0.45 8.87
CA LYS A 27 2.49 -0.30 9.58
C LYS A 27 2.17 0.38 10.92
N VAL A 28 0.89 0.55 11.21
CA VAL A 28 0.30 1.09 12.45
C VAL A 28 -0.88 0.21 12.85
N GLY A 29 -1.68 0.59 13.84
CA GLY A 29 -2.92 -0.12 14.18
C GLY A 29 -2.90 -0.84 15.53
N ARG A 30 -2.00 -0.49 16.45
CA ARG A 30 -2.04 -1.02 17.83
C ARG A 30 -2.41 0.05 18.84
N ASP A 31 -1.54 1.05 18.97
CA ASP A 31 -1.70 2.13 19.93
C ASP A 31 -1.38 3.46 19.23
N PRO A 32 -2.31 4.44 19.19
CA PRO A 32 -2.10 5.68 18.46
C PRO A 32 -0.88 6.49 18.93
N GLU A 33 -0.55 6.46 20.21
CA GLU A 33 0.57 7.19 20.80
C GLU A 33 1.92 6.58 20.42
N GLU A 34 2.07 5.26 20.59
CA GLU A 34 3.25 4.52 20.16
C GLU A 34 3.44 4.57 18.64
N ASP A 35 2.35 4.43 17.90
CA ASP A 35 2.37 4.45 16.44
C ASP A 35 2.72 5.85 15.92
N ALA A 36 2.23 6.93 16.55
CA ALA A 36 2.64 8.29 16.23
C ALA A 36 4.14 8.53 16.48
N ALA A 37 4.68 7.99 17.57
CA ALA A 37 6.10 8.06 17.87
C ALA A 37 6.94 7.31 16.82
N ARG A 38 6.50 6.12 16.40
CA ARG A 38 7.16 5.36 15.33
C ARG A 38 7.15 6.11 14.00
N VAL A 39 6.00 6.66 13.60
CA VAL A 39 5.90 7.44 12.35
C VAL A 39 6.83 8.65 12.39
N ALA A 40 6.88 9.38 13.50
CA ALA A 40 7.80 10.51 13.67
C ALA A 40 9.27 10.09 13.57
N ALA A 41 9.65 8.98 14.19
CA ALA A 41 11.01 8.45 14.10
C ALA A 41 11.40 8.09 12.65
N VAL A 42 10.50 7.45 11.90
CA VAL A 42 10.73 7.12 10.48
C VAL A 42 10.81 8.38 9.61
N ALA A 43 9.91 9.34 9.81
CA ALA A 43 9.92 10.60 9.06
C ALA A 43 11.21 11.41 9.28
N ALA A 44 11.80 11.34 10.47
CA ALA A 44 13.07 12.00 10.78
C ALA A 44 14.30 11.39 10.08
N VAL A 45 14.19 10.21 9.46
CA VAL A 45 15.32 9.57 8.75
C VAL A 45 15.71 10.32 7.48
N ASP A 46 14.74 10.88 6.75
CA ASP A 46 14.98 11.71 5.56
C ASP A 46 13.79 12.65 5.36
N ALA A 47 14.05 13.96 5.38
CA ALA A 47 13.02 14.99 5.20
C ALA A 47 12.30 14.91 3.84
N ARG A 48 12.86 14.19 2.85
CA ARG A 48 12.25 13.98 1.53
C ARG A 48 11.29 12.80 1.50
N PHE A 49 11.13 12.08 2.61
CA PHE A 49 10.19 10.97 2.67
C PHE A 49 8.75 11.46 2.60
N THR A 50 8.01 10.83 1.69
CA THR A 50 6.55 10.74 1.77
C THR A 50 6.21 9.43 2.45
N PHE A 51 5.24 9.42 3.36
CA PHE A 51 4.84 8.18 4.03
C PHE A 51 3.36 7.89 3.87
N THR A 52 3.04 6.61 3.78
CA THR A 52 1.68 6.08 3.86
C THR A 52 1.55 5.26 5.13
N LEU A 53 0.36 5.21 5.69
CA LEU A 53 0.06 4.39 6.87
C LEU A 53 -0.83 3.23 6.46
N ASP A 54 -0.64 2.08 7.09
CA ASP A 54 -1.53 0.94 6.93
C ASP A 54 -1.80 0.33 8.30
N ALA A 55 -3.06 0.37 8.73
CA ALA A 55 -3.48 -0.16 10.02
C ALA A 55 -3.89 -1.63 9.98
N ASN A 56 -4.09 -2.21 8.79
CA ASN A 56 -4.67 -3.54 8.62
C ASN A 56 -5.84 -3.82 9.57
N GLN A 57 -6.83 -2.91 9.57
CA GLN A 57 -8.04 -3.00 10.40
C GLN A 57 -7.82 -2.86 11.92
N GLY A 58 -6.60 -2.52 12.36
CA GLY A 58 -6.22 -2.56 13.77
C GLY A 58 -6.83 -1.48 14.66
N TYR A 59 -7.49 -0.47 14.09
CA TYR A 59 -8.16 0.57 14.85
C TYR A 59 -9.67 0.55 14.69
N ASN A 60 -10.34 1.18 15.65
CA ASN A 60 -11.66 1.77 15.41
C ASN A 60 -11.53 3.21 14.86
N PRO A 61 -12.63 3.84 14.42
CA PRO A 61 -12.59 5.20 13.88
C PRO A 61 -12.06 6.26 14.87
N ARG A 62 -12.27 6.10 16.19
CA ARG A 62 -11.77 7.06 17.18
C ARG A 62 -10.25 7.00 17.31
N GLN A 63 -9.70 5.80 17.39
CA GLN A 63 -8.24 5.57 17.43
C GLN A 63 -7.57 6.07 16.15
N SER A 64 -8.20 5.83 14.99
CA SER A 64 -7.73 6.34 13.70
C SER A 64 -7.63 7.87 13.67
N LEU A 65 -8.68 8.56 14.13
CA LEU A 65 -8.68 10.02 14.22
C LEU A 65 -7.70 10.56 15.28
N ARG A 66 -7.52 9.81 16.38
CA ARG A 66 -6.52 10.12 17.40
C ARG A 66 -5.11 10.09 16.83
N LEU A 67 -4.74 9.04 16.10
CA LEU A 67 -3.44 8.93 15.43
C LEU A 67 -3.22 10.11 14.47
N LEU A 68 -4.18 10.41 13.60
CA LEU A 68 -4.06 11.52 12.64
C LEU A 68 -3.91 12.88 13.34
N SER A 69 -4.60 13.09 14.46
CA SER A 69 -4.45 14.29 15.29
C SER A 69 -3.05 14.40 15.90
N LEU A 70 -2.54 13.30 16.46
CA LEU A 70 -1.19 13.22 17.03
C LEU A 70 -0.09 13.48 15.99
N LEU A 71 -0.26 12.99 14.76
CA LEU A 71 0.67 13.25 13.66
C LEU A 71 0.60 14.72 13.22
N ARG A 72 -0.61 15.28 13.07
CA ARG A 72 -0.79 16.69 12.72
C ARG A 72 -0.14 17.62 13.74
N ALA A 73 -0.27 17.33 15.03
CA ALA A 73 0.37 18.09 16.11
C ALA A 73 1.91 18.09 16.02
N ARG A 74 2.49 17.08 15.34
CA ARG A 74 3.93 16.97 15.06
C ARG A 74 4.33 17.55 13.69
N GLY A 75 3.41 18.20 12.98
CA GLY A 75 3.64 18.69 11.62
C GLY A 75 3.74 17.58 10.57
N LEU A 76 3.29 16.36 10.89
CA LEU A 76 3.39 15.19 10.03
C LEU A 76 2.03 14.92 9.37
N ARG A 77 2.05 14.74 8.04
CA ARG A 77 0.85 14.35 7.28
C ARG A 77 1.17 13.20 6.32
N PRO A 78 0.60 12.00 6.53
CA PRO A 78 0.74 10.90 5.59
C PRO A 78 0.02 11.20 4.27
N ALA A 79 0.50 10.63 3.18
CA ALA A 79 -0.12 10.74 1.86
C ALA A 79 -1.36 9.86 1.68
N LEU A 80 -1.46 8.79 2.47
CA LEU A 80 -2.54 7.80 2.43
C LEU A 80 -2.66 7.11 3.79
N PHE A 81 -3.88 6.80 4.21
CA PHE A 81 -4.16 5.92 5.35
C PHE A 81 -4.97 4.71 4.90
N GLU A 82 -4.32 3.57 4.80
CA GLU A 82 -4.87 2.30 4.33
C GLU A 82 -5.54 1.51 5.45
N GLN A 83 -6.76 1.05 5.14
CA GLN A 83 -7.65 0.26 5.98
C GLN A 83 -7.57 0.59 7.48
N PRO A 84 -7.91 1.84 7.87
CA PRO A 84 -7.81 2.29 9.26
C PRO A 84 -8.78 1.55 10.18
N ALA A 85 -9.94 1.11 9.69
CA ALA A 85 -10.98 0.42 10.45
C ALA A 85 -11.27 -0.99 9.93
N ALA A 86 -12.07 -1.75 10.68
CA ALA A 86 -12.54 -3.08 10.31
C ALA A 86 -13.12 -3.14 8.89
N ALA A 87 -12.92 -4.26 8.20
CA ALA A 87 -13.29 -4.40 6.79
C ALA A 87 -14.79 -4.21 6.51
N ASP A 88 -15.64 -4.50 7.48
CA ASP A 88 -17.10 -4.37 7.43
C ASP A 88 -17.62 -3.03 8.00
N ASP A 89 -16.79 -2.28 8.73
CA ASP A 89 -17.12 -0.96 9.29
C ASP A 89 -16.94 0.17 8.26
N TRP A 90 -17.74 0.13 7.19
CA TRP A 90 -17.65 1.11 6.10
C TRP A 90 -18.06 2.51 6.54
N ASP A 91 -18.97 2.62 7.51
CA ASP A 91 -19.35 3.91 8.11
C ASP A 91 -18.19 4.48 8.92
N GLY A 92 -17.44 3.62 9.62
CA GLY A 92 -16.19 3.97 10.27
C GLY A 92 -15.14 4.47 9.30
N LEU A 93 -14.93 3.79 8.17
CA LEU A 93 -14.06 4.26 7.10
C LEU A 93 -14.49 5.64 6.58
N ALA A 94 -15.78 5.81 6.26
CA ALA A 94 -16.35 7.07 5.79
C ALA A 94 -16.13 8.21 6.80
N LYS A 95 -16.29 7.91 8.09
CA LYS A 95 -16.04 8.86 9.18
C LYS A 95 -14.58 9.29 9.23
N VAL A 96 -13.63 8.35 9.13
CA VAL A 96 -12.20 8.66 9.10
C VAL A 96 -11.83 9.46 7.85
N ALA A 97 -12.34 9.07 6.69
CA ALA A 97 -12.13 9.78 5.43
C ALA A 97 -12.59 11.25 5.50
N ARG A 98 -13.79 11.48 6.04
CA ARG A 98 -14.36 12.83 6.14
C ARG A 98 -13.64 13.72 7.15
N LEU A 99 -13.24 13.17 8.30
CA LEU A 99 -12.73 13.97 9.43
C LEU A 99 -11.21 13.96 9.56
N GLY A 100 -10.52 13.00 8.95
CA GLY A 100 -9.09 12.77 9.13
C GLY A 100 -8.18 13.73 8.37
N GLY A 101 -8.65 14.31 7.26
CA GLY A 101 -7.85 15.21 6.42
C GLY A 101 -6.72 14.51 5.64
N VAL A 102 -6.76 13.18 5.57
CA VAL A 102 -5.84 12.31 4.82
C VAL A 102 -6.69 11.35 3.99
N PRO A 103 -6.36 11.11 2.71
CA PRO A 103 -7.08 10.12 1.90
C PRO A 103 -7.06 8.74 2.55
N VAL A 104 -8.22 8.07 2.61
CA VAL A 104 -8.34 6.70 3.10
C VAL A 104 -8.36 5.72 1.94
N ALA A 105 -7.60 4.63 2.06
CA ALA A 105 -7.67 3.50 1.13
C ALA A 105 -8.43 2.32 1.73
N ALA A 106 -9.29 1.69 0.95
CA ALA A 106 -9.82 0.35 1.26
C ALA A 106 -8.86 -0.73 0.77
N ASP A 107 -8.52 -1.69 1.62
CA ASP A 107 -7.84 -2.93 1.23
C ASP A 107 -8.75 -4.12 1.55
N GLU A 108 -8.87 -4.53 2.82
CA GLU A 108 -9.68 -5.67 3.21
C GLU A 108 -11.18 -5.45 3.00
N SER A 109 -11.63 -4.20 2.91
CA SER A 109 -13.01 -3.83 2.54
C SER A 109 -13.33 -3.96 1.05
N VAL A 110 -12.32 -4.14 0.18
CA VAL A 110 -12.53 -4.30 -1.28
C VAL A 110 -11.96 -5.62 -1.77
N ARG A 111 -12.84 -6.57 -2.06
CA ARG A 111 -12.50 -7.93 -2.53
C ARG A 111 -13.00 -8.21 -3.95
N GLY A 112 -13.87 -7.36 -4.48
CA GLY A 112 -14.34 -7.42 -5.87
C GLY A 112 -15.21 -6.24 -6.25
N ARG A 113 -15.88 -6.35 -7.40
CA ARG A 113 -16.69 -5.28 -8.00
C ARG A 113 -17.82 -4.78 -7.11
N ALA A 114 -18.48 -5.69 -6.38
CA ALA A 114 -19.63 -5.35 -5.54
C ALA A 114 -19.20 -4.46 -4.37
N ASP A 115 -18.06 -4.77 -3.74
CA ASP A 115 -17.48 -3.96 -2.68
C ASP A 115 -17.04 -2.60 -3.22
N ALA A 116 -16.35 -2.58 -4.38
CA ALA A 116 -15.89 -1.34 -5.00
C ALA A 116 -17.05 -0.39 -5.29
N TRP A 117 -18.15 -0.89 -5.87
CA TRP A 117 -19.38 -0.13 -6.09
C TRP A 117 -20.00 0.38 -4.80
N GLY A 118 -20.10 -0.50 -3.79
CA GLY A 118 -20.69 -0.14 -2.51
C GLY A 118 -19.89 0.94 -1.77
N LEU A 119 -18.56 0.83 -1.75
CA LEU A 119 -17.65 1.82 -1.17
C LEU A 119 -17.72 3.16 -1.89
N ALA A 120 -17.75 3.14 -3.23
CA ALA A 120 -17.88 4.32 -4.07
C ALA A 120 -19.20 5.05 -3.80
N ARG A 121 -20.33 4.33 -3.83
CA ARG A 121 -21.66 4.90 -3.61
C ARG A 121 -21.82 5.57 -2.23
N ARG A 122 -21.13 5.04 -1.22
CA ARG A 122 -21.15 5.57 0.16
C ARG A 122 -20.15 6.71 0.37
N GLY A 123 -19.24 6.96 -0.58
CA GLY A 123 -18.11 7.88 -0.38
C GLY A 123 -17.21 7.46 0.78
N ALA A 124 -17.10 6.15 1.04
CA ALA A 124 -16.47 5.63 2.24
C ALA A 124 -14.94 5.80 2.26
N VAL A 125 -14.33 5.82 1.08
CA VAL A 125 -12.87 5.89 0.89
C VAL A 125 -12.53 6.74 -0.33
N GLN A 126 -11.26 7.12 -0.46
CA GLN A 126 -10.75 7.90 -1.60
C GLN A 126 -9.91 7.05 -2.54
N VAL A 127 -9.42 5.89 -2.09
CA VAL A 127 -8.53 5.01 -2.85
C VAL A 127 -8.96 3.56 -2.67
N LEU A 128 -8.86 2.76 -3.73
CA LEU A 128 -9.00 1.30 -3.66
C LEU A 128 -7.61 0.65 -3.83
N ASN A 129 -7.23 -0.23 -2.89
CA ASN A 129 -6.05 -1.07 -3.00
C ASN A 129 -6.40 -2.39 -3.71
N ILE A 130 -5.98 -2.47 -4.97
CA ILE A 130 -6.12 -3.66 -5.80
C ILE A 130 -4.95 -4.58 -5.49
N LYS A 131 -5.27 -5.85 -5.19
CA LYS A 131 -4.29 -6.93 -5.09
C LYS A 131 -4.76 -8.07 -5.94
N LEU A 132 -3.93 -8.53 -6.87
CA LEU A 132 -4.30 -9.62 -7.78
C LEU A 132 -4.63 -10.90 -7.02
N MET A 133 -3.98 -11.15 -5.88
CA MET A 133 -4.26 -12.32 -5.03
C MET A 133 -5.62 -12.28 -4.33
N LYS A 134 -6.26 -11.10 -4.19
CA LYS A 134 -7.61 -11.02 -3.59
C LYS A 134 -8.71 -11.38 -4.58
N MET A 135 -8.52 -11.07 -5.86
CA MET A 135 -9.63 -10.97 -6.82
C MET A 135 -9.32 -11.55 -8.22
N GLY A 136 -8.08 -11.89 -8.52
CA GLY A 136 -7.66 -12.27 -9.87
C GLY A 136 -7.59 -11.09 -10.85
N LEU A 137 -7.19 -11.35 -12.09
CA LEU A 137 -6.92 -10.29 -13.09
C LEU A 137 -8.19 -9.62 -13.62
N LEU A 138 -9.22 -10.40 -13.93
CA LEU A 138 -10.44 -9.87 -14.55
C LEU A 138 -11.24 -9.02 -13.55
N GLU A 139 -11.42 -9.51 -12.33
CA GLU A 139 -12.10 -8.74 -11.28
C GLU A 139 -11.29 -7.50 -10.88
N ALA A 140 -9.94 -7.59 -10.86
CA ALA A 140 -9.09 -6.43 -10.63
C ALA A 140 -9.28 -5.35 -11.70
N TRP A 141 -9.41 -5.75 -12.97
CA TRP A 141 -9.72 -4.83 -14.06
C TRP A 141 -11.06 -4.13 -13.82
N ASP A 142 -12.12 -4.89 -13.50
CA ASP A 142 -13.44 -4.31 -13.22
C ASP A 142 -13.40 -3.32 -12.05
N VAL A 143 -12.72 -3.67 -10.95
CA VAL A 143 -12.52 -2.76 -9.81
C VAL A 143 -11.77 -1.49 -10.22
N ALA A 144 -10.75 -1.59 -11.07
CA ALA A 144 -10.03 -0.43 -11.57
C ALA A 144 -10.92 0.50 -12.40
N GLN A 145 -11.81 -0.06 -13.23
CA GLN A 145 -12.75 0.70 -14.04
C GLN A 145 -13.82 1.38 -13.18
N ILE A 146 -14.34 0.70 -12.15
CA ILE A 146 -15.28 1.29 -11.18
C ILE A 146 -14.65 2.46 -10.44
N ALA A 147 -13.40 2.31 -9.99
CA ALA A 147 -12.68 3.38 -9.29
C ALA A 147 -12.59 4.62 -10.19
N ARG A 148 -12.17 4.44 -11.45
CA ARG A 148 -12.05 5.53 -12.43
C ARG A 148 -13.38 6.22 -12.69
N ALA A 149 -14.44 5.45 -12.96
CA ALA A 149 -15.78 5.98 -13.20
C ALA A 149 -16.34 6.73 -11.98
N SER A 150 -15.89 6.37 -10.77
CA SER A 150 -16.33 6.97 -9.51
C SER A 150 -15.42 8.09 -8.98
N GLY A 151 -14.36 8.44 -9.73
CA GLY A 151 -13.37 9.43 -9.27
C GLY A 151 -12.49 8.98 -8.09
N LEU A 152 -12.45 7.67 -7.79
CA LEU A 152 -11.58 7.11 -6.76
C LEU A 152 -10.16 6.91 -7.28
N GLY A 153 -9.17 7.14 -6.40
CA GLY A 153 -7.78 6.83 -6.68
C GLY A 153 -7.50 5.33 -6.70
N LEU A 154 -6.42 4.97 -7.37
CA LEU A 154 -5.97 3.58 -7.47
C LEU A 154 -4.64 3.38 -6.75
N MET A 155 -4.59 2.30 -5.98
CA MET A 155 -3.38 1.72 -5.41
C MET A 155 -3.25 0.28 -5.90
N ILE A 156 -2.05 -0.13 -6.28
CA ILE A 156 -1.72 -1.53 -6.54
C ILE A 156 -0.84 -2.03 -5.39
N GLY A 157 -1.17 -3.18 -4.85
CA GLY A 157 -0.38 -3.85 -3.84
C GLY A 157 -0.36 -5.36 -4.04
N GLY A 158 0.15 -6.06 -3.04
CA GLY A 158 0.07 -7.51 -2.97
C GLY A 158 0.10 -8.03 -1.54
N MET A 159 0.14 -9.35 -1.45
CA MET A 159 0.47 -10.11 -0.25
C MET A 159 2.00 -10.22 -0.14
N ILE A 160 2.51 -11.12 0.72
CA ILE A 160 3.93 -11.49 0.70
C ILE A 160 4.18 -12.37 -0.53
N GLU A 161 4.75 -11.80 -1.58
CA GLU A 161 4.85 -12.45 -2.88
C GLU A 161 6.29 -12.41 -3.44
N THR A 162 6.57 -13.27 -4.42
CA THR A 162 7.86 -13.24 -5.15
C THR A 162 7.81 -12.22 -6.30
N SER A 163 8.97 -11.97 -6.95
CA SER A 163 9.00 -11.13 -8.14
C SER A 163 8.07 -11.63 -9.26
N LEU A 164 7.67 -12.91 -9.27
CA LEU A 164 6.73 -13.42 -10.28
C LEU A 164 5.37 -12.71 -10.21
N SER A 165 4.76 -12.67 -9.03
CA SER A 165 3.44 -12.05 -8.85
C SER A 165 3.55 -10.52 -8.88
N MET A 166 4.61 -9.98 -8.28
CA MET A 166 4.84 -8.52 -8.23
C MET A 166 5.09 -7.94 -9.63
N ALA A 167 5.78 -8.67 -10.52
CA ALA A 167 5.91 -8.30 -11.93
C ALA A 167 4.55 -8.30 -12.65
N CYS A 168 3.70 -9.29 -12.40
CA CYS A 168 2.35 -9.32 -12.95
C CYS A 168 1.54 -8.09 -12.50
N ALA A 169 1.57 -7.76 -11.21
CA ALA A 169 0.91 -6.57 -10.67
C ALA A 169 1.49 -5.26 -11.24
N ALA A 170 2.81 -5.18 -11.45
CA ALA A 170 3.46 -4.02 -12.07
C ALA A 170 3.01 -3.83 -13.52
N HIS A 171 2.95 -4.90 -14.31
CA HIS A 171 2.43 -4.87 -15.68
C HIS A 171 0.95 -4.48 -15.72
N PHE A 172 0.13 -5.04 -14.83
CA PHE A 172 -1.27 -4.68 -14.69
C PHE A 172 -1.45 -3.18 -14.41
N ALA A 173 -0.73 -2.66 -13.41
CA ALA A 173 -0.83 -1.26 -13.03
C ALA A 173 -0.33 -0.30 -14.12
N ALA A 174 0.80 -0.61 -14.76
CA ALA A 174 1.37 0.22 -15.82
C ALA A 174 0.55 0.17 -17.12
N GLY A 175 0.03 -1.01 -17.48
CA GLY A 175 -0.78 -1.19 -18.69
C GLY A 175 -2.15 -0.53 -18.59
N ILE A 176 -2.79 -0.61 -17.42
CA ILE A 176 -4.04 0.09 -17.15
C ILE A 176 -3.78 1.59 -17.01
N GLY A 177 -2.76 1.98 -16.24
CA GLY A 177 -2.45 3.37 -15.90
C GLY A 177 -3.32 3.93 -14.75
N GLY A 178 -3.06 5.16 -14.32
CA GLY A 178 -3.86 5.86 -13.30
C GLY A 178 -3.65 5.40 -11.85
N PHE A 179 -2.70 4.51 -11.60
CA PHE A 179 -2.28 4.14 -10.25
C PHE A 179 -1.42 5.24 -9.63
N ARG A 180 -1.90 5.82 -8.51
CA ARG A 180 -1.19 6.86 -7.77
C ARG A 180 -0.24 6.29 -6.72
N PHE A 181 -0.55 5.10 -6.21
CA PHE A 181 0.22 4.40 -5.19
C PHE A 181 0.59 3.01 -5.69
N VAL A 182 1.85 2.62 -5.50
CA VAL A 182 2.40 1.33 -5.92
C VAL A 182 3.13 0.72 -4.71
N ASP A 183 2.61 -0.36 -4.18
CA ASP A 183 3.11 -1.09 -3.01
C ASP A 183 3.52 -2.52 -3.40
N LEU A 184 4.54 -2.60 -4.25
CA LEU A 184 5.04 -3.83 -4.86
C LEU A 184 6.48 -4.12 -4.41
N ASP A 185 6.73 -4.03 -3.11
CA ASP A 185 8.07 -4.04 -2.52
C ASP A 185 8.49 -5.40 -1.93
N THR A 186 7.55 -6.35 -1.82
CA THR A 186 7.77 -7.62 -1.10
C THR A 186 9.01 -8.42 -1.53
N PRO A 187 9.46 -8.42 -2.80
CA PRO A 187 10.68 -9.11 -3.18
C PRO A 187 11.95 -8.57 -2.51
N LEU A 188 11.96 -7.30 -2.06
CA LEU A 188 13.08 -6.72 -1.31
C LEU A 188 13.32 -7.38 0.05
N TRP A 189 12.28 -7.99 0.60
CA TRP A 189 12.28 -8.56 1.95
C TRP A 189 12.51 -10.08 1.94
N LEU A 190 12.58 -10.71 0.76
CA LEU A 190 12.87 -12.13 0.64
C LEU A 190 14.36 -12.39 0.81
N LYS A 191 14.71 -13.34 1.69
CA LYS A 191 16.10 -13.84 1.81
C LYS A 191 16.60 -14.43 0.48
N ARG A 192 15.70 -15.11 -0.25
CA ARG A 192 15.97 -15.71 -1.54
C ARG A 192 14.71 -15.65 -2.40
N ASP A 193 14.78 -14.92 -3.51
CA ASP A 193 13.74 -14.95 -4.53
C ASP A 193 14.02 -16.11 -5.51
N PRO A 194 13.11 -17.10 -5.66
CA PRO A 194 13.32 -18.27 -6.51
C PRO A 194 13.21 -17.97 -8.01
N THR A 195 12.98 -16.72 -8.40
CA THR A 195 12.79 -16.32 -9.79
C THR A 195 14.03 -15.63 -10.35
N ARG A 196 14.00 -15.28 -11.65
CA ARG A 196 14.96 -14.39 -12.34
C ARG A 196 14.22 -13.53 -13.36
N GLY A 197 14.83 -12.45 -13.84
CA GLY A 197 14.24 -11.54 -14.83
C GLY A 197 13.94 -10.17 -14.23
N LEU A 198 12.77 -9.59 -14.54
CA LEU A 198 12.33 -8.29 -14.03
C LEU A 198 12.42 -8.21 -12.50
N ARG A 199 12.88 -7.06 -12.00
CA ARG A 199 13.08 -6.77 -10.57
C ARG A 199 12.72 -5.32 -10.27
N LEU A 200 12.43 -5.06 -8.99
CA LEU A 200 12.41 -3.72 -8.46
C LEU A 200 13.83 -3.14 -8.51
N GLY A 201 14.02 -2.12 -9.35
CA GLY A 201 15.30 -1.45 -9.53
C GLY A 201 15.53 -0.32 -8.52
N ARG A 202 16.62 0.43 -8.75
CA ARG A 202 16.97 1.62 -7.97
C ARG A 202 15.83 2.64 -8.00
N GLY A 203 15.62 3.33 -6.89
CA GLY A 203 14.54 4.29 -6.74
C GLY A 203 13.16 3.67 -6.52
N GLY A 204 13.07 2.33 -6.48
CA GLY A 204 11.78 1.65 -6.41
C GLY A 204 11.06 1.62 -7.76
N VAL A 205 11.81 1.48 -8.85
CA VAL A 205 11.28 1.52 -10.21
C VAL A 205 11.22 0.12 -10.82
N TYR A 206 10.06 -0.29 -11.31
CA TYR A 206 9.93 -1.42 -12.23
C TYR A 206 10.08 -0.92 -13.68
N ASP A 207 11.23 -1.15 -14.31
CA ASP A 207 11.44 -0.80 -15.72
C ASP A 207 10.87 -1.88 -16.64
N LEU A 208 9.63 -1.68 -17.08
CA LEU A 208 8.93 -2.61 -17.96
C LEU A 208 9.38 -2.52 -19.42
N THR A 209 10.14 -1.49 -19.82
CA THR A 209 10.59 -1.31 -21.21
C THR A 209 11.55 -2.40 -21.67
N GLN A 210 12.20 -3.07 -20.71
CA GLN A 210 13.12 -4.17 -20.94
C GLN A 210 12.41 -5.52 -21.16
N VAL A 211 11.10 -5.60 -20.90
CA VAL A 211 10.33 -6.85 -21.01
C VAL A 211 9.83 -7.03 -22.44
N ARG A 212 10.33 -8.07 -23.12
CA ARG A 212 9.96 -8.39 -24.51
C ARG A 212 8.81 -9.38 -24.66
N CYS A 213 8.57 -10.23 -23.66
CA CYS A 213 7.50 -11.22 -23.71
C CYS A 213 6.97 -11.56 -22.31
N GLY A 214 5.66 -11.79 -22.21
CA GLY A 214 4.98 -12.07 -20.94
C GLY A 214 5.25 -10.98 -19.89
N ILE A 215 5.50 -11.42 -18.65
CA ILE A 215 5.80 -10.54 -17.51
C ILE A 215 7.30 -10.40 -17.21
N GLY A 216 8.17 -10.94 -18.09
CA GLY A 216 9.63 -10.80 -17.94
C GLY A 216 10.25 -11.53 -16.74
N VAL A 217 9.51 -12.40 -16.03
CA VAL A 217 10.00 -13.18 -14.89
C VAL A 217 9.83 -14.68 -15.15
N ARG A 218 10.83 -15.48 -14.75
CA ARG A 218 10.82 -16.95 -14.87
C ARG A 218 11.37 -17.62 -13.60
N PRO A 219 10.95 -18.86 -13.27
CA PRO A 219 11.59 -19.63 -12.21
C PRO A 219 13.08 -19.83 -12.49
N ARG A 220 13.90 -19.88 -11.43
CA ARG A 220 15.24 -20.48 -11.52
C ARG A 220 15.04 -22.01 -11.54
N THR A 221 15.34 -22.65 -12.67
CA THR A 221 15.21 -24.12 -12.81
C THR A 221 16.17 -24.85 -11.86
N PRO A 222 15.76 -25.99 -11.28
CA PRO A 222 14.85 -26.11 -10.14
C PRO A 222 15.56 -25.94 -8.78
N LEU A 223 14.76 -25.79 -7.72
CA LEU A 223 15.18 -26.16 -6.38
C LEU A 223 15.57 -27.65 -6.40
N ALA A 224 16.86 -27.93 -6.26
CA ALA A 224 17.33 -29.24 -5.80
C ALA A 224 16.88 -29.45 -4.35
#